data_AF-C8XG01-F1
#
_entry.id   AF-C8XG01-F1
#
_cell.length_a   1.000
_cell.length_b   1.000
_cell.length_c   1.000
_cell.angle_alpha   90.00
_cell.angle_beta   90.00
_cell.angle_gamma   90.00
#
_symmetry.space_group_name_H-M   'P 1'
#
loop_
_entity.id
_entity.type
_entity.pdbx_description
1 polymer ?
#
loop_
_entity_poly.entity_id
_entity_poly.type
_entity_poly.pdbx_seq_one_letter_code
_entity_poly.pdbx_strand_id
1 'polypeptide(L)'
;MIDRPDLTQATPDELAELAEAVVAELARRADPDAFAHLLRMTGVVGQGVGVAARSIAERGSWAGVADLAGTSRQAAWERWRSP
;
A
#
# COMPACT_ATOMS: atom_id res chain seq x y z
N MET A 1 26.33 -4.25 2.37
CA MET A 1 25.02 -4.83 2.76
C MET A 1 24.18 -3.66 3.25
N ILE A 2 23.03 -3.38 2.64
CA ILE A 2 22.14 -2.34 3.17
C ILE A 2 21.55 -2.92 4.47
N ASP A 3 21.74 -2.22 5.58
CA ASP A 3 21.13 -2.60 6.84
C ASP A 3 19.61 -2.50 6.68
N ARG A 4 18.89 -3.60 6.95
CA ARG A 4 17.45 -3.63 6.78
C ARG A 4 16.84 -3.18 8.10
N PRO A 5 16.09 -2.06 8.13
CA PRO A 5 15.40 -1.67 9.35
C PRO A 5 14.47 -2.80 9.80
N ASP A 6 14.35 -3.00 11.11
CA ASP A 6 13.36 -3.92 11.67
C ASP A 6 11.96 -3.33 11.46
N LEU A 7 11.34 -3.69 10.34
CA LEU A 7 10.03 -3.21 9.93
C LEU A 7 8.92 -3.62 10.91
N THR A 8 9.16 -4.57 11.82
CA THR A 8 8.14 -5.03 12.78
C THR A 8 7.94 -4.05 13.93
N GLN A 9 8.93 -3.21 14.22
CA GLN A 9 8.87 -2.19 15.27
C GLN A 9 8.61 -0.78 14.73
N ALA A 10 8.63 -0.60 13.41
CA ALA A 10 8.41 0.67 12.76
C ALA A 10 6.94 1.11 12.85
N THR A 11 6.73 2.40 13.02
CA THR A 11 5.41 3.04 12.91
C THR A 11 4.92 3.05 11.45
N PRO A 12 3.60 3.20 11.21
CA PRO A 12 3.08 3.33 9.86
C PRO A 12 3.73 4.48 9.05
N ASP A 13 4.04 5.60 9.70
CA ASP A 13 4.67 6.76 9.06
C ASP A 13 6.10 6.44 8.63
N GLU A 14 6.92 5.81 9.49
CA GLU A 14 8.28 5.38 9.13
C GLU A 14 8.28 4.36 7.98
N LEU A 15 7.30 3.46 7.95
CA LEU A 15 7.14 2.50 6.86
C LEU A 15 6.77 3.19 5.54
N ALA A 16 5.87 4.19 5.59
CA ALA A 16 5.47 4.96 4.42
C ALA A 16 6.63 5.79 3.87
N GLU A 17 7.34 6.52 4.73
CA GLU A 17 8.53 7.31 4.36
C GLU A 17 9.61 6.44 3.70
N LEU A 18 9.88 5.26 4.27
CA LEU A 18 10.83 4.31 3.68
C LEU A 18 10.36 3.81 2.31
N ALA A 19 9.08 3.44 2.18
CA ALA A 19 8.53 2.96 0.91
C ALA A 19 8.61 4.05 -0.18
N GLU A 20 8.26 5.29 0.15
CA GLU A 20 8.35 6.43 -0.76
C GLU A 20 9.79 6.73 -1.18
N ALA A 21 10.74 6.72 -0.23
CA ALA A 21 12.15 6.90 -0.52
C ALA A 21 12.70 5.84 -1.48
N VAL A 22 12.30 4.57 -1.30
CA VAL A 22 12.68 3.46 -2.19
C VAL A 22 12.07 3.64 -3.59
N VAL A 23 10.79 4.00 -3.68
CA VAL A 23 10.13 4.26 -4.97
C VAL A 23 10.82 5.42 -5.71
N ALA A 24 11.15 6.50 -5.00
CA ALA A 24 11.84 7.65 -5.57
C ALA A 24 13.24 7.31 -6.06
N GLU A 25 14.00 6.48 -5.33
CA GLU A 25 15.31 6.01 -5.77
C GLU A 25 15.20 5.11 -7.01
N LEU A 26 14.26 4.15 -7.02
CA LEU A 26 14.03 3.28 -8.19
C LEU A 26 13.66 4.10 -9.43
N ALA A 27 12.80 5.11 -9.29
CA ALA A 27 12.37 5.96 -10.41
C ALA A 27 13.51 6.82 -10.97
N ARG A 28 14.52 7.16 -10.17
CA ARG A 28 15.72 7.89 -10.62
C ARG A 28 16.73 7.01 -11.34
N ARG A 29 16.66 5.68 -11.19
CA ARG A 29 17.55 4.75 -11.91
C ARG A 29 17.05 4.64 -13.34
N ALA A 30 17.86 5.09 -14.31
CA ALA A 30 17.64 4.86 -15.74
C ALA A 30 17.96 3.39 -16.10
N ASP A 31 17.31 2.46 -15.40
CA ASP A 31 17.55 1.01 -15.44
C ASP A 31 16.22 0.29 -15.74
N PRO A 32 16.14 -0.50 -16.83
CA PRO A 32 14.95 -1.29 -17.15
C PRO A 32 14.48 -2.21 -16.01
N ASP A 33 15.39 -2.76 -15.22
CA ASP A 33 15.02 -3.62 -14.10
C ASP A 33 14.35 -2.81 -12.99
N ALA A 34 14.82 -1.58 -12.73
CA ALA A 34 14.16 -0.66 -11.78
C ALA A 34 12.73 -0.31 -12.23
N PHE A 35 12.53 -0.08 -13.53
CA PHE A 35 11.18 0.13 -14.09
C PHE A 35 10.28 -1.11 -13.93
N ALA A 36 10.77 -2.31 -14.24
CA ALA A 36 10.03 -3.54 -14.03
C ALA A 36 9.67 -3.75 -12.54
N HIS A 37 10.58 -3.39 -11.64
CA HIS A 37 10.31 -3.45 -10.22
C HIS A 37 9.20 -2.48 -9.78
N LEU A 38 9.20 -1.24 -10.28
CA LEU A 38 8.14 -0.26 -10.01
C LEU A 38 6.76 -0.75 -10.50
N LEU A 39 6.69 -1.32 -11.71
CA LEU A 39 5.44 -1.89 -12.23
C LEU A 39 4.90 -2.97 -11.30
N ARG A 40 5.74 -3.90 -10.85
CA ARG A 40 5.33 -4.94 -9.89
C ARG A 40 4.88 -4.36 -8.55
N MET A 41 5.53 -3.29 -8.07
CA MET A 41 5.14 -2.64 -6.81
C MET A 41 3.72 -2.09 -6.85
N THR A 42 3.23 -1.62 -8.01
CA THR A 42 1.82 -1.19 -8.13
C THR A 42 0.84 -2.30 -7.73
N GLY A 43 1.11 -3.54 -8.13
CA GLY A 43 0.31 -4.70 -7.77
C GLY A 43 0.43 -5.05 -6.28
N VAL A 44 1.65 -5.00 -5.73
CA VAL A 44 1.89 -5.27 -4.30
C VAL A 44 1.15 -4.26 -3.42
N VAL A 45 1.24 -2.96 -3.74
CA VAL A 45 0.53 -1.91 -3.01
C VAL A 45 -0.98 -2.10 -3.13
N GLY A 46 -1.50 -2.36 -4.34
CA GLY A 46 -2.94 -2.61 -4.54
C GLY A 46 -3.47 -3.79 -3.71
N GLN A 47 -2.72 -4.89 -3.66
CA GLN A 47 -3.05 -6.04 -2.82
C GLN A 47 -3.03 -5.70 -1.33
N GLY A 48 -2.00 -4.96 -0.88
CA GLY A 48 -1.92 -4.47 0.50
C GLY A 48 -3.09 -3.58 0.89
N VAL A 49 -3.53 -2.68 0.00
CA VAL A 49 -4.72 -1.84 0.19
C VAL A 49 -5.98 -2.70 0.34
N GLY A 50 -6.15 -3.73 -0.49
CA GLY A 50 -7.29 -4.66 -0.37
C GLY A 50 -7.32 -5.38 0.98
N VAL A 51 -6.17 -5.88 1.44
CA VAL A 51 -6.03 -6.51 2.77
C VAL A 51 -6.39 -5.53 3.88
N ALA A 52 -5.81 -4.32 3.87
CA ALA A 52 -6.07 -3.31 4.88
C ALA A 52 -7.55 -2.89 4.91
N ALA A 53 -8.15 -2.65 3.73
CA ALA A 53 -9.57 -2.29 3.61
C ALA A 53 -10.48 -3.36 4.23
N ARG A 54 -10.23 -4.65 3.97
CA ARG A 54 -10.99 -5.74 4.56
C ARG A 54 -10.81 -5.82 6.08
N SER A 55 -9.59 -5.70 6.58
CA SER A 55 -9.33 -5.70 8.03
C SER A 55 -10.01 -4.52 8.75
N ILE A 56 -10.05 -3.34 8.13
CA ILE A 56 -10.79 -2.18 8.66
C ILE A 56 -12.29 -2.45 8.64
N ALA A 57 -12.82 -3.00 7.54
CA ALA A 57 -14.23 -3.34 7.42
C ALA A 57 -14.66 -4.41 8.44
N GLU A 58 -13.83 -5.44 8.68
CA GLU A 58 -14.06 -6.50 9.66
C GLU A 58 -14.10 -5.98 11.09
N ARG A 59 -13.24 -5.02 11.44
CA ARG A 59 -13.20 -4.40 12.77
C ARG A 59 -14.26 -3.31 12.96
N GLY A 60 -14.82 -2.79 11.88
CA GLY A 60 -15.75 -1.68 11.89
C GLY A 60 -16.82 -1.83 10.82
N SER A 61 -16.67 -1.11 9.71
CA SER A 61 -17.62 -1.18 8.60
C SER A 61 -17.03 -0.69 7.28
N TRP A 62 -17.69 -1.03 6.18
CA TRP A 62 -17.40 -0.48 4.86
C TRP A 62 -17.63 1.03 4.74
N ALA A 63 -18.40 1.64 5.66
CA ALA A 63 -18.54 3.09 5.71
C ALA A 63 -17.22 3.74 6.17
N GLY A 64 -16.59 3.21 7.23
CA GLY A 64 -15.30 3.71 7.71
C GLY A 64 -14.17 3.55 6.70
N VAL A 65 -14.17 2.45 5.92
CA VAL A 65 -13.24 2.29 4.78
C VAL A 65 -13.47 3.39 3.74
N ALA A 66 -14.74 3.69 3.44
CA ALA A 66 -15.09 4.69 2.44
C ALA A 66 -14.71 6.12 2.87
N ASP A 67 -14.87 6.43 4.16
CA ASP A 67 -14.45 7.70 4.75
C ASP A 67 -12.93 7.90 4.61
N LEU A 68 -12.14 6.87 4.93
CA LEU A 68 -10.68 6.89 4.77
C LEU A 68 -10.24 7.00 3.30
N ALA A 69 -10.96 6.32 2.40
CA ALA A 69 -10.65 6.28 0.98
C ALA A 69 -11.23 7.47 0.18
N GLY A 70 -11.97 8.38 0.82
CA GLY A 70 -12.63 9.51 0.15
C GLY A 70 -13.62 9.07 -0.94
N THR A 71 -14.35 7.97 -0.72
CA THR A 71 -15.27 7.40 -1.71
C THR A 71 -16.62 7.02 -1.09
N SER A 72 -17.55 6.48 -1.88
CA SER A 72 -18.83 6.00 -1.35
C SER A 72 -18.69 4.61 -0.75
N ARG A 73 -19.54 4.28 0.23
CA ARG A 73 -19.61 2.93 0.82
C ARG A 73 -19.78 1.83 -0.24
N GLN A 74 -20.63 2.06 -1.24
CA GLN A 74 -20.86 1.09 -2.31
C GLN A 74 -19.58 0.91 -3.16
N ALA A 75 -18.93 2.00 -3.55
CA ALA A 75 -17.69 1.93 -4.32
C ALA A 75 -16.56 1.23 -3.55
N ALA A 76 -16.42 1.50 -2.24
CA ALA A 76 -15.45 0.81 -1.39
C ALA A 76 -15.72 -0.71 -1.31
N TRP A 77 -16.98 -1.09 -1.10
CA TRP A 77 -17.39 -2.50 -1.04
C TRP A 77 -17.17 -3.20 -2.38
N GLU A 78 -17.63 -2.64 -3.49
CA GLU A 78 -17.45 -3.23 -4.83
C GLU A 78 -15.97 -3.43 -5.16
N ARG A 79 -15.11 -2.49 -4.75
CA ARG A 79 -13.68 -2.50 -5.07
C ARG A 79 -12.87 -3.51 -4.25
N TRP A 80 -13.15 -3.66 -2.96
CA TRP A 80 -12.23 -4.37 -2.05
C TRP A 80 -12.85 -5.53 -1.26
N ARG A 81 -14.15 -5.82 -1.42
CA ARG A 81 -14.80 -6.94 -0.71
C ARG A 81 -14.21 -8.31 -1.02
N SER A 82 -13.64 -8.48 -2.21
CA SER A 82 -13.11 -9.76 -2.70
C SER A 82 -11.59 -9.77 -2.55
N PRO A 83 -10.99 -10.93 -2.21
CA PRO A 83 -9.55 -11.13 -2.16
C PRO A 83 -8.83 -10.71 -3.44
#